data_AF-A0A3P6GLD3-F1
#
_entry.id   AF-A0A3P6GLD3-F1
#
_cell.length_a   1.000
_cell.length_b   1.000
_cell.length_c   1.000
_cell.angle_alpha   90.00
_cell.angle_beta   90.00
_cell.angle_gamma   90.00
#
_symmetry.space_group_name_H-M   'P 1'
#
loop_
_entity.id
_entity.type
_entity.pdbx_description
1 polymer ?
#
loop_
_entity_poly.entity_id
_entity_poly.type
_entity_poly.pdbx_seq_one_letter_code
_entity_poly.pdbx_strand_id
1 'polypeptide(L)'
;MKATEDIEVLQPSLTKFQAFSWKVNAPQKICHLIWQLISGQIAVTRNLVPWELSSTPTSTQIFPVPSIYANMDYLFWRKNRIMEPEDDRDPYPWIIQYIWKARNDKLFRGIDRDPLELVRYAESECQAWYNVRETIPVP
;
A
#
# COMPACT_ATOMS: atom_id res chain seq x y z
N MET A 1 -9.73 -7.98 44.96
CA MET A 1 -9.56 -6.57 44.56
C MET A 1 -8.63 -6.53 43.37
N LYS A 2 -9.04 -5.80 42.33
CA LYS A 2 -8.45 -5.68 40.99
C LYS A 2 -7.01 -5.16 41.02
N ALA A 3 -6.16 -5.75 40.19
CA ALA A 3 -5.22 -4.99 39.38
C ALA A 3 -5.34 -5.57 37.96
N THR A 4 -6.42 -5.18 37.27
CA THR A 4 -6.41 -5.27 35.81
C THR A 4 -5.36 -4.28 35.36
N GLU A 5 -4.21 -4.79 34.94
CA GLU A 5 -3.28 -4.02 34.13
C GLU A 5 -4.08 -3.56 32.91
N ASP A 6 -4.41 -2.27 32.92
CA ASP A 6 -4.95 -1.59 31.77
C ASP A 6 -3.86 -1.68 30.70
N ILE A 7 -3.99 -2.65 29.80
CA ILE A 7 -3.27 -2.63 28.54
C ILE A 7 -3.71 -1.35 27.87
N GLU A 8 -2.92 -0.29 28.04
CA GLU A 8 -3.08 0.95 27.33
C GLU A 8 -3.01 0.58 25.85
N VAL A 9 -4.17 0.49 25.20
CA VAL A 9 -4.27 0.34 23.76
C VAL A 9 -3.73 1.65 23.20
N LEU A 10 -2.41 1.74 23.08
CA LEU A 10 -1.69 2.76 22.33
C LEU A 10 -2.21 2.66 20.91
N GLN A 11 -3.32 3.34 20.64
CA GLN A 11 -3.84 3.49 19.29
C GLN A 11 -2.63 3.93 18.45
N PRO A 12 -2.24 3.17 17.41
CA PRO A 12 -1.17 3.64 16.54
C PRO A 12 -1.65 4.97 15.99
N SER A 13 -1.01 6.06 16.42
CA SER A 13 -1.50 7.39 16.10
C SER A 13 -1.52 7.50 14.59
N LEU A 14 -2.64 7.93 14.05
CA LEU A 14 -2.82 8.19 12.62
C LEU A 14 -1.62 8.97 12.04
N THR A 15 -1.04 9.84 12.86
CA THR A 15 0.19 10.60 12.64
C THR A 15 1.40 9.73 12.25
N LYS A 16 1.61 8.55 12.86
CA LYS A 16 2.72 7.65 12.50
C LYS A 16 2.55 7.12 11.07
N PHE A 17 1.35 6.69 10.71
CA PHE A 17 1.04 6.25 9.34
C PHE A 17 1.16 7.38 8.33
N GLN A 18 0.63 8.56 8.65
CA GLN A 18 0.73 9.75 7.81
C GLN A 18 2.18 10.19 7.60
N ALA A 19 2.99 10.23 8.65
CA ALA A 19 4.41 10.58 8.55
C ALA A 19 5.18 9.54 7.73
N PHE A 20 4.86 8.25 7.89
CA PHE A 20 5.51 7.18 7.14
C PHE A 20 5.15 7.22 5.65
N SER A 21 3.96 7.71 5.27
CA SER A 21 3.56 7.84 3.86
C SER A 21 4.58 8.62 3.02
N TRP A 22 5.25 9.60 3.63
CA TRP A 22 6.30 10.41 2.98
C TRP A 22 7.67 9.72 2.91
N LYS A 23 7.86 8.64 3.67
CA LYS A 23 9.08 7.81 3.66
C LYS A 23 8.99 6.64 2.67
N VAL A 24 7.80 6.39 2.11
CA VAL A 24 7.61 5.35 1.10
C VAL A 24 8.48 5.65 -0.12
N ASN A 25 9.19 4.63 -0.59
CA ASN A 25 10.08 4.76 -1.73
C ASN A 25 9.29 4.77 -3.05
N ALA A 26 8.64 5.89 -3.34
CA ALA A 26 7.80 6.05 -4.53
C ALA A 26 7.77 7.53 -4.96
N PRO A 27 7.28 7.84 -6.17
CA PRO A 27 6.99 9.22 -6.58
C PRO A 27 6.11 9.97 -5.57
N GLN A 28 6.37 11.27 -5.36
CA GLN A 28 5.65 12.11 -4.38
C GLN A 28 4.13 12.09 -4.55
N LYS A 29 3.63 11.95 -5.78
CA LYS A 29 2.20 11.79 -6.09
C LYS A 29 1.58 10.55 -5.42
N ILE A 30 2.34 9.45 -5.34
CA ILE A 30 1.91 8.19 -4.73
C ILE A 30 1.96 8.33 -3.19
N CYS A 31 3.02 8.94 -2.66
CA CYS A 31 3.13 9.23 -1.22
C CYS A 31 1.95 10.07 -0.71
N HIS A 32 1.58 11.12 -1.47
CA HIS A 32 0.41 11.96 -1.15
C HIS A 32 -0.90 11.15 -1.21
N LEU A 33 -1.07 10.29 -2.22
CA LEU A 33 -2.26 9.43 -2.33
C LEU A 33 -2.39 8.50 -1.11
N ILE A 34 -1.30 7.88 -0.68
CA ILE A 34 -1.26 7.01 0.50
C ILE A 34 -1.63 7.82 1.76
N TRP A 35 -1.10 9.04 1.89
CA TRP A 35 -1.45 9.95 2.99
C TRP A 35 -2.95 10.32 2.99
N GLN A 36 -3.55 10.60 1.82
CA GLN A 36 -4.98 10.88 1.70
C GLN A 36 -5.85 9.67 2.08
N LEU A 37 -5.42 8.48 1.67
CA LEU A 37 -6.08 7.21 2.00
C LEU A 37 -6.08 6.99 3.52
N ILE A 38 -4.93 7.15 4.17
CA ILE A 38 -4.79 7.03 5.62
C ILE A 38 -5.65 8.08 6.34
N SER A 39 -5.73 9.29 5.82
CA SER A 39 -6.54 10.38 6.41
C SER A 39 -8.05 10.17 6.27
N GLY A 40 -8.50 9.03 5.72
CA GLY A 40 -9.92 8.72 5.53
C GLY A 40 -10.58 9.52 4.40
N GLN A 41 -9.80 10.26 3.60
CA GLN A 41 -10.32 11.08 2.50
C GLN A 41 -10.65 10.23 1.26
N ILE A 42 -10.16 8.99 1.22
CA ILE A 42 -10.36 8.07 0.09
C ILE A 42 -10.85 6.72 0.60
N ALA A 43 -12.06 6.33 0.24
CA ALA A 43 -12.59 4.99 0.54
C ALA A 43 -11.94 3.93 -0.39
N VAL A 44 -10.90 3.23 0.08
CA VAL A 44 -10.18 2.18 -0.71
C VAL A 44 -10.44 0.76 -0.18
N THR A 45 -11.51 0.53 0.59
CA THR A 45 -11.69 -0.77 1.28
C THR A 45 -12.49 -1.83 0.54
N ARG A 46 -13.15 -1.50 -0.59
CA ARG A 46 -14.08 -2.46 -1.23
C ARG A 46 -13.53 -3.25 -2.43
N ASN A 47 -12.36 -2.94 -2.96
CA ASN A 47 -11.78 -3.67 -4.11
C ASN A 47 -10.37 -4.18 -3.77
N LEU A 48 -10.29 -5.17 -2.87
CA LEU A 48 -9.04 -5.80 -2.45
C LEU A 48 -8.64 -7.02 -3.32
N VAL A 49 -9.49 -7.42 -4.28
CA VAL A 49 -9.24 -8.54 -5.20
C VAL A 49 -7.91 -8.43 -5.97
N PRO A 50 -7.44 -7.24 -6.41
CA PRO A 50 -6.17 -7.16 -7.14
C PRO A 50 -4.94 -7.54 -6.31
N TRP A 51 -4.99 -7.47 -4.98
CA TRP A 51 -3.83 -7.77 -4.12
C TRP A 51 -3.45 -9.25 -4.14
N GLU A 52 -4.45 -10.14 -4.21
CA GLU A 52 -4.24 -11.59 -4.26
C GLU A 52 -3.49 -12.04 -5.52
N LEU A 53 -3.52 -11.22 -6.57
CA LEU A 53 -2.88 -11.49 -7.85
C LEU A 53 -1.47 -10.89 -7.96
N SER A 54 -1.04 -10.11 -6.97
CA SER A 54 0.25 -9.44 -6.99
C SER A 54 1.35 -10.30 -6.39
N SER A 55 2.58 -10.04 -6.82
CA SER A 55 3.77 -10.76 -6.36
C SER A 55 4.08 -10.54 -4.86
N THR A 56 3.28 -9.75 -4.12
CA THR A 56 3.45 -9.59 -2.67
C THR A 56 3.01 -10.87 -1.94
N PRO A 57 3.91 -11.58 -1.24
CA PRO A 57 3.57 -12.83 -0.59
C PRO A 57 2.55 -12.58 0.52
N THR A 58 1.40 -13.23 0.40
CA THR A 58 0.24 -12.96 1.23
C THR A 58 -0.23 -14.25 1.90
N SER A 59 -0.27 -14.27 3.22
CA SER A 59 -1.09 -15.23 3.95
C SER A 59 -2.49 -14.66 4.07
N THR A 60 -3.48 -15.39 3.55
CA THR A 60 -4.91 -15.00 3.55
C THR A 60 -5.49 -14.76 4.95
N GLN A 61 -4.78 -15.15 6.01
CA GLN A 61 -5.16 -14.87 7.41
C GLN A 61 -4.62 -13.53 7.94
N ILE A 62 -3.65 -12.91 7.26
CA ILE A 62 -2.90 -11.73 7.73
C ILE A 62 -3.18 -10.50 6.86
N PHE A 63 -3.38 -10.70 5.57
CA PHE A 63 -3.60 -9.63 4.59
C PHE A 63 -4.36 -10.20 3.37
N PRO A 64 -5.17 -9.40 2.66
CA PRO A 64 -5.76 -8.15 3.11
C PRO A 64 -6.95 -8.39 4.07
N VAL A 65 -7.13 -7.53 5.07
CA VAL A 65 -8.26 -7.56 6.03
C VAL A 65 -9.18 -6.34 5.86
N PRO A 66 -10.40 -6.30 6.45
CA PRO A 66 -11.31 -5.16 6.30
C PRO A 66 -10.79 -3.82 6.85
N SER A 67 -9.78 -3.85 7.72
CA SER A 67 -9.19 -2.65 8.32
C SER A 67 -8.08 -2.06 7.45
N ILE A 68 -8.26 -0.82 6.97
CA ILE A 68 -7.23 -0.05 6.26
C ILE A 68 -5.94 0.01 7.08
N TYR A 69 -6.06 0.34 8.36
CA TYR A 69 -4.88 0.55 9.20
C TYR A 69 -4.13 -0.75 9.45
N ALA A 70 -4.83 -1.88 9.55
CA ALA A 70 -4.17 -3.19 9.65
C ALA A 70 -3.43 -3.54 8.34
N ASN A 71 -4.04 -3.24 7.19
CA ASN A 71 -3.40 -3.43 5.88
C ASN A 71 -2.18 -2.53 5.71
N MET A 72 -2.25 -1.25 6.12
CA MET A 72 -1.13 -0.31 6.06
C MET A 72 -0.02 -0.69 7.05
N ASP A 73 -0.36 -1.15 8.26
CA ASP A 73 0.61 -1.65 9.24
C ASP A 73 1.39 -2.86 8.69
N TYR A 74 0.69 -3.74 7.97
CA TYR A 74 1.32 -4.86 7.29
C TYR A 74 2.29 -4.39 6.19
N LEU A 75 1.82 -3.55 5.27
CA LEU A 75 2.60 -3.05 4.14
C LEU A 75 3.81 -2.21 4.57
N PHE A 76 3.67 -1.36 5.59
CA PHE A 76 4.74 -0.47 6.03
C PHE A 76 5.80 -1.17 6.87
N TRP A 77 5.39 -2.11 7.73
CA TRP A 77 6.29 -2.61 8.78
C TRP A 77 6.35 -4.12 8.91
N ARG A 78 5.24 -4.85 8.80
CA ARG A 78 5.25 -6.30 9.05
C ARG A 78 5.81 -7.11 7.89
N LYS A 79 5.60 -6.67 6.65
CA LYS A 79 6.10 -7.36 5.45
C LYS A 79 7.63 -7.58 5.52
N ASN A 80 8.35 -6.55 5.97
CA ASN A 80 9.81 -6.56 6.12
C ASN A 80 10.33 -7.44 7.26
N ARG A 81 9.44 -8.02 8.10
CA ARG A 81 9.82 -9.02 9.11
C ARG A 81 9.72 -10.45 8.60
N ILE A 82 9.04 -10.65 7.46
CA ILE A 82 8.75 -11.96 6.87
C ILE A 82 9.65 -12.23 5.67
N MET A 83 10.04 -11.18 4.94
CA MET A 83 10.96 -11.25 3.80
C MET A 83 12.26 -10.54 4.13
N GLU A 84 13.40 -11.09 3.69
CA GLU A 84 14.64 -10.32 3.64
C GLU A 84 14.45 -9.12 2.69
N PRO A 85 14.99 -7.94 3.02
CA PRO A 85 14.92 -6.75 2.18
C PRO A 85 15.87 -6.89 0.99
N GLU A 86 15.59 -7.85 0.10
CA GLU A 86 16.47 -8.16 -1.02
C GLU A 86 16.37 -7.13 -2.15
N ASP A 87 15.31 -6.30 -2.15
CA ASP A 87 15.26 -5.07 -2.92
C ASP A 87 14.12 -4.20 -2.37
N ASP A 88 14.37 -2.91 -2.09
CA ASP A 88 13.35 -1.93 -1.68
C ASP A 88 12.38 -1.58 -2.85
N ARG A 89 12.22 -2.50 -3.80
CA ARG A 89 11.45 -2.39 -5.06
C ARG A 89 10.04 -2.92 -4.89
N ASP A 90 9.39 -2.50 -3.81
CA ASP A 90 8.07 -3.00 -3.47
C ASP A 90 6.98 -2.40 -4.38
N PRO A 91 6.20 -3.19 -5.14
CA PRO A 91 5.19 -2.66 -6.05
C PRO A 91 3.93 -2.13 -5.32
N TYR A 92 3.74 -2.39 -4.01
CA TYR A 92 2.49 -1.99 -3.34
C TYR A 92 2.10 -0.52 -3.49
N PRO A 93 3.00 0.48 -3.50
CA PRO A 93 2.61 1.88 -3.68
C PRO A 93 1.93 2.11 -5.03
N TRP A 94 2.42 1.44 -6.08
CA TRP A 94 1.82 1.47 -7.41
C TRP A 94 0.50 0.71 -7.44
N ILE A 95 0.40 -0.43 -6.74
CA ILE A 95 -0.85 -1.19 -6.64
C ILE A 95 -1.94 -0.33 -5.95
N ILE A 96 -1.63 0.37 -4.85
CA ILE A 96 -2.56 1.34 -4.21
C ILE A 96 -3.03 2.37 -5.23
N GLN A 97 -2.10 2.94 -6.00
CA GLN A 97 -2.44 3.94 -7.01
C GLN A 97 -3.37 3.40 -8.08
N TYR A 98 -3.11 2.20 -8.58
CA TYR A 98 -3.87 1.62 -9.66
C TYR A 98 -5.25 1.12 -9.22
N ILE A 99 -5.38 0.62 -7.99
CA ILE A 99 -6.69 0.33 -7.38
C ILE A 99 -7.53 1.61 -7.28
N TRP A 100 -6.92 2.72 -6.85
CA TRP A 100 -7.60 4.00 -6.81
C TRP A 100 -8.04 4.47 -8.21
N LYS A 101 -7.16 4.35 -9.22
CA LYS A 101 -7.49 4.68 -10.62
C LYS A 101 -8.64 3.82 -11.15
N ALA A 102 -8.58 2.51 -10.98
CA ALA A 102 -9.60 1.58 -11.46
C ALA A 102 -10.95 1.82 -10.79
N ARG A 103 -10.97 2.11 -9.48
CA ARG A 103 -12.18 2.53 -8.78
C ARG A 103 -12.79 3.78 -9.39
N ASN A 104 -11.97 4.80 -9.67
CA ASN A 104 -12.46 6.05 -10.26
C ASN A 104 -12.94 5.86 -11.70
N ASP A 105 -12.22 5.08 -12.52
CA ASP A 105 -12.65 4.73 -13.87
C ASP A 105 -14.00 4.01 -13.85
N LYS A 106 -14.21 3.08 -12.92
CA LYS A 106 -15.49 2.40 -12.74
C LYS A 106 -16.60 3.36 -12.28
N LEU A 107 -16.32 4.20 -11.29
CA LEU A 107 -17.30 5.11 -10.69
C LEU A 107 -17.73 6.23 -11.63
N PHE A 108 -16.79 6.85 -12.35
CA PHE A 108 -17.03 8.05 -13.15
C PHE A 108 -17.18 7.76 -14.64
N ARG A 109 -16.65 6.62 -15.13
CA ARG A 109 -16.61 6.30 -16.56
C ARG A 109 -17.26 4.95 -16.89
N GLY A 110 -17.67 4.18 -15.87
CA GLY A 110 -18.27 2.85 -16.04
C GLY A 110 -17.29 1.79 -16.58
N ILE A 111 -15.99 2.06 -16.55
CA ILE A 111 -14.97 1.14 -17.09
C ILE A 111 -14.53 0.20 -15.98
N ASP A 112 -14.80 -1.10 -16.13
CA ASP A 112 -14.26 -2.13 -15.25
C ASP A 112 -12.94 -2.63 -15.81
N ARG A 113 -11.85 -2.45 -15.07
CA ARG A 113 -10.53 -2.91 -15.48
C ARG A 113 -10.28 -4.30 -14.92
N ASP A 114 -9.68 -5.15 -15.74
CA ASP A 114 -9.26 -6.48 -15.30
C ASP A 114 -8.24 -6.37 -14.13
N PRO A 115 -8.46 -7.06 -13.00
CA PRO A 115 -7.57 -7.01 -11.85
C PRO A 115 -6.15 -7.51 -12.11
N LEU A 116 -5.97 -8.50 -12.99
CA LEU A 116 -4.64 -9.03 -13.30
C LEU A 116 -3.85 -8.04 -14.13
N GLU A 117 -4.46 -7.47 -15.17
CA GLU A 117 -3.85 -6.41 -15.97
C GLU A 117 -3.47 -5.20 -15.12
N LEU A 118 -4.32 -4.80 -14.17
CA LEU A 118 -4.04 -3.73 -13.21
C LEU A 118 -2.74 -3.97 -12.44
N VAL A 119 -2.58 -5.17 -11.88
CA VAL A 119 -1.36 -5.56 -11.15
C VAL A 119 -0.14 -5.50 -12.06
N ARG A 120 -0.23 -6.07 -13.27
CA ARG A 120 0.88 -6.07 -14.23
C ARG A 120 1.32 -4.66 -14.61
N TYR A 121 0.37 -3.75 -14.82
CA TYR A 121 0.70 -2.33 -15.06
C TYR A 121 1.37 -1.69 -13.85
N ALA A 122 0.89 -1.95 -12.64
CA ALA A 122 1.48 -1.42 -11.42
C ALA A 122 2.93 -1.90 -11.21
N GLU A 123 3.19 -3.21 -11.39
CA GLU A 123 4.52 -3.81 -11.29
C GLU A 123 5.46 -3.28 -12.38
N SER A 124 4.97 -3.15 -13.63
CA SER A 124 5.73 -2.56 -14.74
C SER A 124 6.16 -1.11 -14.45
N GLU A 125 5.23 -0.28 -13.96
CA GLU A 125 5.52 1.12 -13.63
C GLU A 125 6.48 1.24 -12.43
N CYS A 126 6.37 0.34 -11.46
CA CYS A 126 7.31 0.22 -10.35
C CYS A 126 8.72 -0.04 -10.90
N GLN A 127 8.89 -1.10 -11.69
CA GLN A 127 10.18 -1.47 -12.24
C GLN A 127 10.78 -0.36 -13.12
N ALA A 128 9.97 0.26 -13.98
CA ALA A 128 10.41 1.35 -14.83
C ALA A 128 10.94 2.54 -14.00
N TRP A 129 10.29 2.86 -12.88
CA TRP A 129 10.73 3.93 -11.99
C TRP A 129 12.08 3.64 -11.34
N TYR A 130 12.30 2.42 -10.85
CA TYR A 130 13.60 2.02 -10.27
C TYR A 130 14.71 2.01 -11.33
N ASN A 131 14.44 1.48 -12.53
CA ASN A 131 15.41 1.45 -13.63
C ASN A 131 15.89 2.86 -14.00
N VAL A 132 14.98 3.83 -14.07
CA VAL A 132 15.35 5.24 -14.34
C VAL A 132 16.20 5.80 -13.20
N ARG A 133 15.89 5.47 -11.95
CA ARG A 133 16.61 6.00 -10.80
C ARG A 133 18.03 5.44 -10.69
N GLU A 134 18.26 4.20 -11.11
CA GLU A 134 19.58 3.56 -11.12
C GLU A 134 20.47 4.02 -12.29
N THR A 135 19.86 4.50 -13.37
CA THR A 135 20.59 5.02 -14.53
C THR A 135 21.01 6.49 -14.39
N ILE A 136 20.53 7.19 -13.36
CA ILE A 136 21.00 8.55 -13.02
C ILE A 136 22.36 8.42 -12.31
N PRO A 137 23.46 8.91 -12.90
CA PRO A 137 24.76 8.91 -12.23
C PRO A 137 24.67 9.78 -10.97
N VAL A 138 25.19 9.27 -9.85
CA VAL A 138 25.35 10.09 -8.64
C VAL A 138 26.39 11.18 -8.95
N PRO A 139 26.08 12.47 -8.74
CA PRO A 139 27.03 13.56 -8.98
C PRO A 139 28.24 13.51 -8.03
#